data_AF-A0AA36GHB4-F1
#
_entry.id   AF-A0AA36GHB4-F1
#
_cell.length_a   1.000
_cell.length_b   1.000
_cell.length_c   1.000
_cell.angle_alpha   90.00
_cell.angle_beta   90.00
_cell.angle_gamma   90.00
#
_symmetry.space_group_name_H-M   'P 1'
#
loop_
_entity.id
_entity.type
_entity.pdbx_description
1 polymer ?
#
loop_
_entity_poly.entity_id
_entity_poly.type
_entity_poly.pdbx_seq_one_letter_code
_entity_poly.pdbx_strand_id
1 'polypeptide(L)'
;MIQCDDFDPHPVVYRSFMASLSIVTPPLNAFAIYCITRKSTKQMGFYKWWLLMYQLSSCVFDFVFTILIVPVVFFPIPMGYADSLLARLISLNGHVALILFISCIPLLTVTCLYLFIYRCYVLLPHYHMLKMNKRGIIITSTTLLLIYCIPTASGLVVILPDQREAREWMLQVSIPLTTLLVPIMTLMYLFGIAASLDQGHIYLCIAFFFIYAIPTGAGLVNISPDQEEAKRWIVSTFSCAEPVVRMSIPRLHIYTPDSFERLLITVLVLVVMIAPIGLAILGSALYFLRGASHLSKKTRRLQQKFFFFLLVQVSVPGIAYALPVFFLVVLFITMEPKIKFLGNLSLIFMGFHGTVSSLSLILCNEPYRKFVVEILMNKWWPKKNMKTPLLVSFTRPSHQIPAQ
;
A
#
# COMPACT_ATOMS: atom_id res chain seq x y z
N MET A 1 2.06 -38.88 -6.83
CA MET A 1 0.94 -38.18 -6.17
C MET A 1 1.34 -37.87 -4.74
N ILE A 2 1.30 -36.60 -4.34
CA ILE A 2 1.59 -36.14 -2.97
C ILE A 2 0.39 -36.52 -2.08
N GLN A 3 0.68 -37.18 -0.95
CA GLN A 3 -0.32 -37.42 0.08
C GLN A 3 -0.51 -36.13 0.89
N CYS A 4 -1.76 -35.69 0.98
CA CYS A 4 -2.17 -34.49 1.70
C CYS A 4 -3.46 -34.78 2.44
N ASP A 5 -3.65 -34.14 3.60
CA ASP A 5 -4.92 -34.20 4.31
C ASP A 5 -6.04 -33.56 3.48
N ASP A 6 -7.27 -33.95 3.76
CA ASP A 6 -8.45 -33.30 3.18
C ASP A 6 -8.45 -31.78 3.44
N PHE A 7 -8.91 -31.06 2.41
CA PHE A 7 -9.12 -29.63 2.50
C PHE A 7 -10.38 -29.31 3.29
N ASP A 8 -10.31 -28.31 4.14
CA ASP A 8 -11.51 -27.60 4.61
C ASP A 8 -11.85 -26.53 3.56
N PRO A 9 -12.88 -26.74 2.71
CA PRO A 9 -13.26 -25.76 1.69
C PRO A 9 -13.85 -24.48 2.30
N HIS A 10 -14.23 -24.51 3.57
CA HIS A 10 -14.92 -23.45 4.27
C HIS A 10 -14.31 -23.21 5.65
N PRO A 11 -13.06 -22.69 5.74
CA PRO A 11 -12.34 -22.56 7.00
C PRO A 11 -13.06 -21.58 7.94
N VAL A 12 -13.86 -22.14 8.86
CA VAL A 12 -14.82 -21.38 9.69
C VAL A 12 -14.11 -20.33 10.54
N VAL A 13 -13.02 -20.72 11.20
CA VAL A 13 -12.23 -19.81 12.06
C VAL A 13 -11.70 -18.63 11.25
N TYR A 14 -11.05 -18.90 10.11
CA TYR A 14 -10.54 -17.87 9.21
C TYR A 14 -11.66 -16.91 8.76
N ARG A 15 -12.78 -17.48 8.29
CA ARG A 15 -13.93 -16.72 7.82
C ARG A 15 -14.54 -15.84 8.91
N SER A 16 -14.67 -16.34 10.13
CA SER A 16 -15.16 -15.57 11.28
C SER A 16 -14.26 -14.38 11.60
N PHE A 17 -12.93 -14.55 11.55
CA PHE A 17 -11.99 -13.45 11.74
C PHE A 17 -12.12 -12.41 10.62
N MET A 18 -12.13 -12.84 9.36
CA MET A 18 -12.28 -11.93 8.23
C MET A 18 -13.62 -11.17 8.25
N ALA A 19 -14.71 -11.84 8.63
CA ALA A 19 -16.02 -11.21 8.80
C ALA A 19 -16.02 -10.20 9.97
N SER A 20 -15.30 -10.49 11.05
CA SER A 20 -15.14 -9.53 12.14
C SER A 20 -14.39 -8.28 11.67
N LEU A 21 -13.31 -8.46 10.90
CA LEU A 21 -12.52 -7.37 10.33
C LEU A 21 -13.34 -6.52 9.34
N SER A 22 -14.18 -7.15 8.53
CA SER A 22 -15.03 -6.44 7.56
C SER A 22 -16.10 -5.56 8.22
N ILE A 23 -16.46 -5.86 9.47
CA ILE A 23 -17.38 -5.03 10.29
C ILE A 23 -16.62 -3.95 11.07
N VAL A 24 -15.47 -4.29 11.66
CA VAL A 24 -14.72 -3.39 12.57
C VAL A 24 -13.87 -2.36 11.83
N THR A 25 -13.25 -2.75 10.71
CA THR A 25 -12.29 -1.90 10.00
C THR A 25 -12.94 -0.67 9.35
N PRO A 26 -14.10 -0.77 8.66
CA PRO A 26 -14.76 0.39 8.05
C PRO A 26 -15.08 1.55 9.00
N PRO A 27 -15.69 1.36 10.19
CA PRO A 27 -15.96 2.48 11.10
C PRO A 27 -14.68 3.10 11.67
N LEU A 28 -13.62 2.31 11.91
CA LEU A 28 -12.32 2.84 12.32
C LEU A 28 -11.68 3.69 11.22
N ASN A 29 -11.73 3.21 9.98
CA ASN A 29 -11.27 3.92 8.79
C ASN A 29 -12.05 5.23 8.58
N ALA A 30 -13.37 5.20 8.71
CA ALA A 30 -14.22 6.39 8.63
C ALA A 30 -13.88 7.40 9.74
N PHE A 31 -13.63 6.91 10.96
CA PHE A 31 -13.22 7.76 12.08
C PHE A 31 -11.83 8.38 11.89
N ALA A 32 -10.87 7.63 11.35
CA ALA A 32 -9.55 8.14 10.97
C ALA A 32 -9.68 9.25 9.91
N ILE A 33 -10.47 9.02 8.85
CA ILE A 33 -10.77 10.02 7.81
C ILE A 33 -11.43 11.27 8.41
N TYR A 34 -12.38 11.10 9.33
CA TYR A 34 -13.00 12.21 10.05
C TYR A 34 -11.96 13.01 10.84
N CYS A 35 -11.04 12.35 11.56
CA CYS A 35 -9.98 13.03 12.30
C CYS A 35 -9.07 13.84 11.35
N ILE A 36 -8.68 13.27 10.21
CA ILE A 36 -7.84 13.95 9.22
C ILE A 36 -8.56 15.19 8.66
N THR A 37 -9.82 15.05 8.26
CA THR A 37 -10.55 16.13 7.59
C THR A 37 -10.98 17.25 8.55
N ARG A 38 -11.37 16.91 9.79
CA ARG A 38 -11.99 17.85 10.74
C ARG A 38 -11.09 18.27 11.89
N LYS A 39 -10.08 17.48 12.26
CA LYS A 39 -9.25 17.73 13.45
C LYS A 39 -7.79 18.05 13.12
N SER A 40 -7.38 18.01 11.85
CA SER A 40 -6.05 18.47 11.44
C SER A 40 -5.84 19.95 11.71
N THR A 41 -4.64 20.32 12.19
CA THR A 41 -4.30 21.70 12.49
C THR A 41 -4.00 22.50 11.21
N LYS A 42 -4.09 23.83 11.29
CA LYS A 42 -3.66 24.72 10.19
C LYS A 42 -2.17 24.53 9.84
N GLN A 43 -1.34 24.18 10.82
CA GLN A 43 0.10 23.97 10.64
C GLN A 43 0.43 22.73 9.78
N MET A 44 -0.47 21.73 9.72
CA MET A 44 -0.26 20.57 8.85
C MET A 44 -0.37 20.94 7.36
N GLY A 45 -1.01 22.07 7.01
CA GLY A 45 -1.06 22.57 5.64
C GLY A 45 -1.49 21.50 4.63
N PHE A 46 -0.67 21.28 3.59
CA PHE A 46 -0.92 20.26 2.57
C PHE A 46 -0.63 18.82 3.03
N TYR A 47 0.13 18.62 4.11
CA TYR A 47 0.46 17.28 4.60
C TYR A 47 -0.80 16.45 4.94
N LYS A 48 -1.84 17.09 5.48
CA LYS A 48 -3.09 16.38 5.84
C LYS A 48 -3.78 15.74 4.63
N TRP A 49 -3.60 16.29 3.43
CA TRP A 49 -4.19 15.75 2.20
C TRP A 49 -3.41 14.53 1.71
N TRP A 50 -2.08 14.54 1.83
CA TRP A 50 -1.26 13.34 1.60
C TRP A 50 -1.59 12.24 2.60
N LEU A 51 -1.78 12.60 3.87
CA LEU A 51 -2.22 11.68 4.90
C LEU A 51 -3.61 11.10 4.61
N LEU A 52 -4.53 11.93 4.08
CA LEU A 52 -5.84 11.49 3.63
C LEU A 52 -5.73 10.50 2.45
N MET A 53 -4.88 10.78 1.46
CA MET A 53 -4.69 9.88 0.30
C MET A 53 -4.14 8.51 0.74
N TYR A 54 -3.18 8.51 1.67
CA TYR A 54 -2.70 7.28 2.30
C TYR A 54 -3.83 6.51 2.99
N GLN A 55 -4.61 7.19 3.85
CA GLN A 55 -5.71 6.55 4.56
C GLN A 55 -6.78 6.01 3.59
N LEU A 56 -7.15 6.76 2.56
CA LEU A 56 -8.09 6.32 1.53
C LEU A 56 -7.56 5.09 0.77
N SER A 57 -6.28 5.07 0.43
CA SER A 57 -5.64 3.92 -0.23
C SER A 57 -5.66 2.67 0.65
N SER A 58 -5.38 2.83 1.94
CA SER A 58 -5.54 1.75 2.94
C SER A 58 -7.00 1.28 3.03
N CYS A 59 -7.97 2.20 3.01
CA CYS A 59 -9.39 1.84 3.03
C CYS A 59 -9.81 1.05 1.79
N VAL A 60 -9.30 1.41 0.61
CA VAL A 60 -9.54 0.67 -0.62
C VAL A 60 -8.98 -0.74 -0.51
N PHE A 61 -7.75 -0.89 -0.02
CA PHE A 61 -7.17 -2.21 0.23
C PHE A 61 -8.05 -3.02 1.18
N ASP A 62 -8.43 -2.46 2.33
CA ASP A 62 -9.26 -3.14 3.33
C ASP A 62 -10.59 -3.60 2.74
N PHE A 63 -11.24 -2.72 1.98
CA PHE A 63 -12.47 -3.06 1.29
C PHE A 63 -12.26 -4.21 0.31
N VAL A 64 -11.23 -4.13 -0.54
CA VAL A 64 -10.92 -5.17 -1.53
C VAL A 64 -10.64 -6.51 -0.84
N PHE A 65 -9.82 -6.52 0.21
CA PHE A 65 -9.37 -7.76 0.83
C PHE A 65 -10.39 -8.39 1.79
N THR A 66 -11.07 -7.58 2.61
CA THR A 66 -11.94 -8.07 3.71
C THR A 66 -13.43 -8.04 3.37
N ILE A 67 -13.88 -7.24 2.40
CA ILE A 67 -15.30 -7.12 2.02
C ILE A 67 -15.55 -7.67 0.62
N LEU A 68 -14.72 -7.32 -0.38
CA LEU A 68 -14.94 -7.73 -1.76
C LEU A 68 -14.40 -9.14 -2.05
N ILE A 69 -13.19 -9.48 -1.64
CA ILE A 69 -12.57 -10.76 -2.02
C ILE A 69 -12.85 -11.83 -0.96
N VAL A 70 -12.41 -11.61 0.30
CA VAL A 70 -12.35 -12.64 1.34
C VAL A 70 -11.71 -13.92 0.78
N PRO A 71 -10.39 -13.91 0.54
CA PRO A 71 -9.72 -14.95 -0.23
C PRO A 71 -9.68 -16.26 0.54
N VAL A 72 -10.22 -17.32 -0.04
CA VAL A 72 -10.05 -18.68 0.47
C VAL A 72 -9.01 -19.38 -0.40
N VAL A 73 -7.90 -19.77 0.23
CA VAL A 73 -6.76 -20.42 -0.43
C VAL A 73 -6.55 -21.81 0.18
N PHE A 74 -6.33 -22.80 -0.67
CA PHE A 74 -6.21 -24.21 -0.28
C PHE A 74 -4.75 -24.59 0.00
N PHE A 75 -4.19 -24.10 1.10
CA PHE A 75 -2.78 -24.34 1.42
C PHE A 75 -2.44 -25.83 1.61
N PRO A 76 -1.28 -26.29 1.12
CA PRO A 76 -0.22 -25.52 0.44
C PRO A 76 -0.39 -25.42 -1.09
N ILE A 77 -1.52 -25.86 -1.64
CA ILE A 77 -1.74 -25.81 -3.10
C ILE A 77 -2.12 -24.37 -3.51
N PRO A 78 -1.48 -23.80 -4.55
CA PRO A 78 -1.78 -22.44 -5.01
C PRO A 78 -3.07 -22.41 -5.85
N MET A 79 -4.19 -22.77 -5.23
CA MET A 79 -5.53 -22.60 -5.77
C MET A 79 -6.43 -21.89 -4.74
N GLY A 80 -7.41 -21.13 -5.23
CA GLY A 80 -8.30 -20.38 -4.36
C GLY A 80 -9.43 -19.66 -5.08
N TYR A 81 -10.32 -19.06 -4.31
CA TYR A 81 -11.46 -18.30 -4.81
C TYR A 81 -11.83 -17.16 -3.87
N ALA A 82 -12.65 -16.23 -4.37
CA ALA A 82 -13.21 -15.13 -3.58
C ALA A 82 -14.55 -15.55 -2.94
N ASP A 83 -14.64 -15.57 -1.60
CA ASP A 83 -15.81 -16.12 -0.88
C ASP A 83 -16.86 -15.08 -0.45
N SER A 84 -16.58 -13.78 -0.61
CA SER A 84 -17.49 -12.75 -0.12
C SER A 84 -18.88 -12.79 -0.80
N LEU A 85 -19.87 -12.14 -0.16
CA LEU A 85 -21.19 -11.93 -0.77
C LEU A 85 -21.09 -11.11 -2.06
N LEU A 86 -20.29 -10.03 -2.05
CA LEU A 86 -20.11 -9.17 -3.24
C LEU A 86 -19.47 -9.93 -4.39
N ALA A 87 -18.45 -10.75 -4.11
CA ALA A 87 -17.80 -11.59 -5.11
C ALA A 87 -18.76 -12.62 -5.71
N ARG A 88 -19.74 -13.10 -4.94
CA ARG A 88 -20.78 -14.00 -5.44
C ARG A 88 -21.78 -13.26 -6.32
N LEU A 89 -22.22 -12.06 -5.90
CA LEU A 89 -23.17 -11.23 -6.66
C LEU A 89 -22.64 -10.84 -8.03
N ILE A 90 -21.36 -10.46 -8.14
CA ILE A 90 -20.74 -10.05 -9.41
C ILE A 90 -20.03 -11.21 -10.13
N SER A 91 -20.14 -12.44 -9.62
CA SER A 91 -19.42 -13.61 -10.14
C SER A 91 -17.91 -13.40 -10.32
N LEU A 92 -17.27 -12.77 -9.32
CA LEU A 92 -15.85 -12.40 -9.36
C LEU A 92 -14.94 -13.63 -9.46
N ASN A 93 -14.28 -13.80 -10.60
CA ASN A 93 -13.31 -14.87 -10.84
C ASN A 93 -12.10 -14.75 -9.89
N GLY A 94 -11.60 -15.87 -9.36
CA GLY A 94 -10.42 -15.93 -8.49
C GLY A 94 -9.18 -15.25 -9.09
N HIS A 95 -8.96 -15.33 -10.40
CA HIS A 95 -7.85 -14.65 -11.06
C HIS A 95 -7.97 -13.12 -10.96
N VAL A 96 -9.16 -12.60 -11.24
CA VAL A 96 -9.46 -11.16 -11.18
C VAL A 96 -9.33 -10.67 -9.75
N ALA A 97 -9.80 -11.46 -8.77
CA ALA A 97 -9.60 -11.17 -7.37
C ALA A 97 -8.10 -11.07 -7.01
N LEU A 98 -7.25 -11.99 -7.49
CA LEU A 98 -5.81 -11.90 -7.25
C LEU A 98 -5.21 -10.62 -7.85
N ILE A 99 -5.55 -10.27 -9.10
CA ILE A 99 -5.07 -9.04 -9.74
C ILE A 99 -5.49 -7.81 -8.92
N LEU A 100 -6.76 -7.70 -8.57
CA LEU A 100 -7.28 -6.57 -7.77
C LEU A 100 -6.55 -6.46 -6.42
N PHE A 101 -6.28 -7.59 -5.76
CA PHE A 101 -5.53 -7.61 -4.51
C PHE A 101 -4.08 -7.14 -4.71
N ILE A 102 -3.35 -7.72 -5.67
CA ILE A 102 -1.95 -7.36 -5.95
C ILE A 102 -1.84 -5.88 -6.31
N SER A 103 -2.79 -5.34 -7.07
CA SER A 103 -2.84 -3.92 -7.44
C SER A 103 -3.04 -2.99 -6.24
N CYS A 104 -3.69 -3.41 -5.16
CA CYS A 104 -3.82 -2.54 -3.99
C CYS A 104 -2.49 -2.29 -3.27
N ILE A 105 -1.50 -3.19 -3.39
CA ILE A 105 -0.20 -3.07 -2.70
C ILE A 105 0.63 -1.88 -3.23
N PRO A 106 0.85 -1.71 -4.55
CA PRO A 106 1.55 -0.54 -5.06
C PRO A 106 0.82 0.77 -4.79
N LEU A 107 -0.51 0.82 -4.83
CA LEU A 107 -1.28 2.03 -4.49
C LEU A 107 -0.94 2.52 -3.08
N LEU A 108 -0.93 1.60 -2.10
CA LEU A 108 -0.55 1.93 -0.74
C LEU A 108 0.93 2.33 -0.64
N THR A 109 1.80 1.64 -1.36
CA THR A 109 3.24 1.93 -1.37
C THR A 109 3.53 3.34 -1.91
N VAL A 110 2.89 3.73 -3.01
CA VAL A 110 3.04 5.05 -3.63
C VAL A 110 2.60 6.16 -2.68
N THR A 111 1.46 5.99 -2.00
CA THR A 111 0.99 6.99 -1.03
C THR A 111 1.88 7.09 0.21
N CYS A 112 2.47 5.97 0.68
CA CYS A 112 3.52 5.99 1.71
C CYS A 112 4.76 6.77 1.26
N LEU A 113 5.24 6.53 0.04
CA LEU A 113 6.40 7.24 -0.51
C LEU A 113 6.15 8.75 -0.58
N TYR A 114 4.94 9.18 -0.95
CA TYR A 114 4.61 10.61 -0.95
C TYR A 114 4.69 11.26 0.42
N LEU A 115 4.28 10.57 1.49
CA LEU A 115 4.41 11.11 2.84
C LEU A 115 5.87 11.39 3.19
N PHE A 116 6.79 10.51 2.78
CA PHE A 116 8.23 10.71 2.97
C PHE A 116 8.82 11.79 2.05
N ILE A 117 8.47 11.79 0.76
CA ILE A 117 8.95 12.80 -0.20
C ILE A 117 8.52 14.20 0.24
N TYR A 118 7.23 14.36 0.59
CA TYR A 118 6.72 15.62 1.12
C TYR A 118 7.44 16.02 2.40
N ARG A 119 7.81 15.05 3.24
CA ARG A 119 8.57 15.31 4.46
C ARG A 119 9.98 15.83 4.17
N CYS A 120 10.72 15.19 3.27
CA CYS A 120 12.01 15.67 2.80
C CYS A 120 11.88 17.09 2.24
N TYR A 121 10.87 17.35 1.41
CA TYR A 121 10.61 18.66 0.83
C TYR A 121 10.47 19.78 1.87
N VAL A 122 9.76 19.53 2.99
CA VAL A 122 9.57 20.52 4.06
C VAL A 122 10.85 20.77 4.88
N LEU A 123 11.73 19.76 5.02
CA LEU A 123 12.98 19.87 5.76
C LEU A 123 14.12 20.54 4.97
N LEU A 124 14.00 20.57 3.64
CA LEU A 124 15.02 21.12 2.75
C LEU A 124 15.05 22.65 2.78
N PRO A 125 16.25 23.28 2.91
CA PRO A 125 16.38 24.73 2.81
C PRO A 125 16.03 25.22 1.38
N HIS A 126 15.63 26.48 1.26
CA HIS A 126 15.09 27.02 -0.01
C HIS A 126 16.02 26.89 -1.22
N TYR A 127 17.33 26.91 -0.99
CA TYR A 127 18.37 26.85 -2.01
C TYR A 127 18.87 25.43 -2.30
N HIS A 128 18.33 24.40 -1.64
CA HIS A 128 18.81 23.03 -1.83
C HIS A 128 18.40 22.48 -3.20
N MET A 129 19.34 21.87 -3.89
CA MET A 129 19.20 21.26 -5.23
C MET A 129 18.04 20.26 -5.35
N LEU A 130 17.75 19.52 -4.27
CA LEU A 130 16.65 18.53 -4.19
C LEU A 130 15.28 19.14 -3.86
N LYS A 131 15.18 20.47 -3.69
CA LYS A 131 13.92 21.11 -3.32
C LYS A 131 13.04 21.25 -4.56
N MET A 132 12.10 20.33 -4.68
CA MET A 132 11.17 20.27 -5.80
C MET A 132 10.26 21.50 -5.85
N ASN A 133 10.16 22.15 -7.00
CA ASN A 133 9.13 23.17 -7.22
C ASN A 133 7.72 22.51 -7.29
N LYS A 134 6.65 23.31 -7.26
CA LYS A 134 5.27 22.78 -7.32
C LYS A 134 5.03 21.87 -8.53
N ARG A 135 5.64 22.20 -9.69
CA ARG A 135 5.54 21.40 -10.91
C ARG A 135 6.23 20.04 -10.75
N GLY A 136 7.43 20.01 -10.18
CA GLY A 136 8.18 18.79 -9.91
C GLY A 136 7.43 17.87 -8.95
N ILE A 137 6.82 18.40 -7.90
CA ILE A 137 5.96 17.61 -7.00
C ILE A 137 4.82 16.98 -7.79
N ILE A 138 4.09 17.74 -8.62
CA ILE A 138 2.98 17.22 -9.43
C ILE A 138 3.47 16.16 -10.43
N ILE A 139 4.59 16.38 -11.10
CA ILE A 139 5.12 15.44 -12.09
C ILE A 139 5.51 14.13 -11.42
N THR A 140 6.30 14.18 -10.35
CA THR A 140 6.62 12.97 -9.56
C THR A 140 5.34 12.32 -9.06
N SER A 141 4.38 13.12 -8.58
CA SER A 141 3.01 12.73 -8.17
C SER A 141 2.32 11.84 -9.20
N THR A 142 2.19 12.38 -10.40
CA THR A 142 1.54 11.74 -11.54
C THR A 142 2.33 10.53 -12.01
N THR A 143 3.66 10.59 -12.05
CA THR A 143 4.48 9.48 -12.53
C THR A 143 4.40 8.26 -11.61
N LEU A 144 4.57 8.38 -10.29
CA LEU A 144 4.44 7.19 -9.43
C LEU A 144 3.02 6.62 -9.44
N LEU A 145 2.00 7.45 -9.70
CA LEU A 145 0.63 6.97 -9.90
C LEU A 145 0.46 6.21 -11.23
N LEU A 146 1.02 6.72 -12.33
CA LEU A 146 0.97 6.05 -13.64
C LEU A 146 1.78 4.75 -13.67
N ILE A 147 2.93 4.72 -12.98
CA ILE A 147 3.74 3.53 -12.67
C ILE A 147 2.86 2.41 -12.09
N TYR A 148 1.86 2.79 -11.29
CA TYR A 148 0.92 1.87 -10.66
C TYR A 148 -0.28 1.51 -11.57
N CYS A 149 -0.93 2.49 -12.17
CA CYS A 149 -2.19 2.28 -12.89
C CYS A 149 -2.02 1.40 -14.15
N ILE A 150 -0.88 1.50 -14.85
CA ILE A 150 -0.68 0.81 -16.13
C ILE A 150 -0.44 -0.70 -15.98
N PRO A 151 0.42 -1.19 -15.07
CA PRO A 151 0.52 -2.63 -14.79
C PRO A 151 -0.82 -3.24 -14.39
N THR A 152 -1.57 -2.52 -13.56
CA THR A 152 -2.88 -2.97 -13.09
C THR A 152 -3.87 -3.05 -14.25
N ALA A 153 -3.95 -2.01 -15.08
CA ALA A 153 -4.81 -2.01 -16.25
C ALA A 153 -4.43 -3.11 -17.24
N SER A 154 -3.14 -3.31 -17.53
CA SER A 154 -2.67 -4.38 -18.43
C SER A 154 -2.97 -5.79 -17.91
N GLY A 155 -2.79 -6.03 -16.61
CA GLY A 155 -3.23 -7.29 -15.98
C GLY A 155 -4.74 -7.52 -16.13
N LEU A 156 -5.55 -6.47 -15.92
CA LEU A 156 -7.02 -6.55 -16.05
C LEU A 156 -7.49 -6.68 -17.51
N VAL A 157 -6.75 -6.18 -18.49
CA VAL A 157 -7.07 -6.30 -19.93
C VAL A 157 -7.16 -7.77 -20.37
N VAL A 158 -6.43 -8.68 -19.71
CA VAL A 158 -6.46 -10.13 -19.99
C VAL A 158 -7.83 -10.77 -19.70
N ILE A 159 -8.70 -10.08 -18.98
CA ILE A 159 -10.06 -10.54 -18.68
C ILE A 159 -10.97 -10.41 -19.92
N LEU A 160 -10.62 -9.56 -20.88
CA LEU A 160 -11.38 -9.38 -22.11
C LEU A 160 -11.21 -10.61 -23.02
N PRO A 161 -12.29 -11.14 -23.61
CA PRO A 161 -12.16 -12.19 -24.62
C PRO A 161 -11.33 -11.67 -25.81
N ASP A 162 -10.47 -12.54 -26.35
CA ASP A 162 -9.65 -12.30 -27.55
C ASP A 162 -8.44 -11.34 -27.40
N GLN A 163 -7.52 -11.63 -26.47
CA GLN A 163 -6.32 -10.81 -26.19
C GLN A 163 -4.97 -11.54 -26.38
N ARG A 164 -4.96 -12.65 -27.13
CA ARG A 164 -3.74 -13.45 -27.31
C ARG A 164 -2.62 -12.67 -27.99
N GLU A 165 -2.96 -11.90 -29.02
CA GLU A 165 -2.02 -11.03 -29.74
C GLU A 165 -1.48 -9.90 -28.85
N ALA A 166 -2.34 -9.25 -28.06
CA ALA A 166 -1.92 -8.20 -27.12
C ALA A 166 -0.98 -8.74 -26.03
N ARG A 167 -1.19 -9.98 -25.57
CA ARG A 167 -0.31 -10.67 -24.61
C ARG A 167 1.07 -10.94 -25.21
N GLU A 168 1.12 -11.47 -26.42
CA GLU A 168 2.38 -11.75 -27.11
C GLU A 168 3.16 -10.46 -27.39
N TRP A 169 2.47 -9.39 -27.80
CA TRP A 169 3.08 -8.07 -28.00
C TRP A 169 3.67 -7.50 -26.70
N MET A 170 2.92 -7.54 -25.58
CA MET A 170 3.45 -7.05 -24.30
C MET A 170 4.70 -7.80 -23.84
N LEU A 171 4.75 -9.12 -24.04
CA LEU A 171 5.92 -9.93 -23.71
C LEU A 171 7.11 -9.57 -24.60
N GLN A 172 6.91 -9.46 -25.92
CA GLN A 172 7.95 -9.08 -26.88
C GLN A 172 8.49 -7.68 -26.64
N VAL A 173 7.65 -6.72 -26.24
CA VAL A 173 8.07 -5.34 -25.94
C VAL A 173 8.79 -5.24 -24.60
N SER A 174 8.43 -6.06 -23.61
CA SER A 174 9.01 -5.99 -22.26
C SER A 174 10.50 -6.33 -22.20
N ILE A 175 10.96 -7.33 -22.97
CA ILE A 175 12.34 -7.85 -22.92
C ILE A 175 13.37 -6.85 -23.49
N PRO A 176 13.17 -6.27 -24.70
CA PRO A 176 14.08 -5.26 -25.27
C PRO A 176 14.04 -3.95 -24.49
N LEU A 177 12.86 -3.53 -24.02
CA LEU A 177 12.72 -2.25 -23.33
C LEU A 177 13.48 -2.23 -21.99
N THR A 178 13.43 -3.34 -21.24
CA THR A 178 14.14 -3.47 -19.96
C THR A 178 15.66 -3.48 -20.15
N THR A 179 16.14 -4.12 -21.23
CA THR A 179 17.58 -4.26 -21.50
C THR A 179 18.20 -3.03 -22.15
N LEU A 180 17.45 -2.28 -22.97
CA LEU A 180 17.94 -1.09 -23.69
C LEU A 180 17.79 0.23 -22.93
N LEU A 181 16.76 0.38 -22.07
CA LEU A 181 16.54 1.63 -21.33
C LEU A 181 17.49 1.79 -20.13
N VAL A 182 17.81 0.72 -19.39
CA VAL A 182 18.65 0.85 -18.19
C VAL A 182 20.00 1.57 -18.46
N PRO A 183 20.75 1.28 -19.55
CA PRO A 183 21.97 2.01 -19.91
C PRO A 183 21.72 3.45 -20.36
N ILE A 184 20.72 3.69 -21.22
CA ILE A 184 20.36 5.02 -21.72
C ILE A 184 19.91 5.93 -20.57
N MET A 185 19.17 5.38 -19.60
CA MET A 185 18.69 6.10 -18.43
C MET A 185 19.79 6.38 -17.41
N THR A 186 20.79 5.50 -17.29
CA THR A 186 22.01 5.77 -16.49
C THR A 186 22.79 6.94 -17.11
N LEU A 187 22.91 6.97 -18.45
CA LEU A 187 23.48 8.09 -19.18
C LEU A 187 22.67 9.38 -19.04
N MET A 188 21.33 9.32 -19.14
CA MET A 188 20.45 10.49 -18.93
C MET A 188 20.45 11.00 -17.48
N TYR A 189 20.62 10.13 -16.49
CA TYR A 189 20.78 10.54 -15.08
C TYR A 189 22.11 11.27 -14.88
N LEU A 190 23.20 10.74 -15.45
CA LEU A 190 24.52 11.39 -15.43
C LEU A 190 24.49 12.74 -16.17
N PHE A 191 23.81 12.82 -17.32
CA PHE A 191 23.62 14.07 -18.07
C PHE A 191 22.63 15.05 -17.42
N GLY A 192 21.58 14.57 -16.75
CA GLY A 192 20.59 15.40 -16.05
C GLY A 192 21.17 16.08 -14.81
N ILE A 193 22.13 15.45 -14.14
CA ILE A 193 22.97 16.11 -13.11
C ILE A 193 23.84 17.20 -13.74
N ALA A 194 24.29 17.00 -14.99
CA ALA A 194 25.17 17.93 -15.69
C ALA A 194 24.46 19.12 -16.39
N ALA A 195 23.20 18.96 -16.81
CA ALA A 195 22.55 19.91 -17.73
C ALA A 195 21.59 20.92 -17.07
N SER A 196 20.87 20.58 -16.00
CA SER A 196 20.06 21.53 -15.22
C SER A 196 19.47 20.87 -13.97
N LEU A 197 19.75 21.47 -12.82
CA LEU A 197 19.43 20.95 -11.49
C LEU A 197 17.94 20.87 -11.15
N ASP A 198 17.09 21.44 -11.99
CA ASP A 198 15.65 21.60 -11.79
C ASP A 198 14.77 20.62 -12.60
N GLN A 199 15.33 19.91 -13.59
CA GLN A 199 14.58 18.96 -14.43
C GLN A 199 15.01 17.49 -14.33
N GLY A 200 16.16 17.18 -13.72
CA GLY A 200 16.67 15.80 -13.60
C GLY A 200 15.66 14.83 -12.95
N HIS A 201 14.86 15.29 -11.99
CA HIS A 201 13.81 14.49 -11.36
C HIS A 201 12.68 14.09 -12.33
N ILE A 202 12.40 14.89 -13.37
CA ILE A 202 11.34 14.63 -14.36
C ILE A 202 11.76 13.46 -15.25
N TYR A 203 12.98 13.52 -15.79
CA TYR A 203 13.52 12.44 -16.62
C TYR A 203 13.65 11.14 -15.84
N LEU A 204 14.08 11.21 -14.58
CA LEU A 204 14.13 10.05 -13.68
C LEU A 204 12.74 9.43 -13.47
N CYS A 205 11.72 10.25 -13.25
CA CYS A 205 10.35 9.78 -13.09
C CYS A 205 9.86 9.07 -14.37
N ILE A 206 10.02 9.70 -15.54
CA ILE A 206 9.62 9.12 -16.83
C ILE A 206 10.37 7.80 -17.10
N ALA A 207 11.65 7.72 -16.76
CA ALA A 207 12.46 6.51 -16.83
C ALA A 207 11.86 5.36 -16.01
N PHE A 208 11.60 5.65 -14.72
CA PHE A 208 11.04 4.68 -13.80
C PHE A 208 9.67 4.22 -14.26
N PHE A 209 8.89 5.10 -14.91
CA PHE A 209 7.63 4.73 -15.51
C PHE A 209 7.76 3.62 -16.54
N PHE A 210 8.62 3.76 -17.54
CA PHE A 210 8.76 2.74 -18.57
C PHE A 210 9.42 1.45 -18.05
N ILE A 211 10.43 1.56 -17.17
CA ILE A 211 11.15 0.41 -16.61
C ILE A 211 10.26 -0.38 -15.63
N TYR A 212 9.34 0.27 -14.92
CA TYR A 212 8.50 -0.40 -13.93
C TYR A 212 7.17 -0.85 -14.53
N ALA A 213 6.50 0.01 -15.30
CA ALA A 213 5.12 -0.26 -15.72
C ALA A 213 5.02 -1.47 -16.66
N ILE A 214 5.98 -1.60 -17.57
CA ILE A 214 5.90 -2.58 -18.67
C ILE A 214 6.29 -4.00 -18.22
N PRO A 215 7.43 -4.23 -17.53
CA PRO A 215 7.76 -5.56 -17.02
C PRO A 215 6.75 -6.07 -16.00
N THR A 216 6.22 -5.19 -15.15
CA THR A 216 5.18 -5.55 -14.18
C THR A 216 3.88 -5.93 -14.87
N GLY A 217 3.45 -5.15 -15.87
CA GLY A 217 2.28 -5.48 -16.68
C GLY A 217 2.44 -6.82 -17.39
N ALA A 218 3.57 -7.03 -18.05
CA ALA A 218 3.89 -8.29 -18.72
C ALA A 218 3.92 -9.49 -17.76
N GLY A 219 4.49 -9.31 -16.55
CA GLY A 219 4.45 -10.28 -15.47
C GLY A 219 3.02 -10.64 -15.09
N LEU A 220 2.21 -9.65 -14.73
CA LEU A 220 0.81 -9.85 -14.31
C LEU A 220 -0.03 -10.56 -15.37
N VAL A 221 0.15 -10.21 -16.64
CA VAL A 221 -0.56 -10.79 -17.78
C VAL A 221 -0.26 -12.28 -17.95
N ASN A 222 0.95 -12.71 -17.60
CA ASN A 222 1.40 -14.08 -17.83
C ASN A 222 1.20 -15.01 -16.61
N ILE A 223 0.60 -14.52 -15.53
CA ILE A 223 0.44 -15.29 -14.29
C ILE A 223 -0.63 -16.38 -14.42
N SER A 224 -1.72 -16.17 -15.17
CA SER A 224 -2.75 -17.21 -15.35
C SER A 224 -2.26 -18.35 -16.25
N PRO A 225 -2.30 -19.61 -15.80
CA PRO A 225 -2.13 -20.77 -16.69
C PRO A 225 -3.44 -21.10 -17.41
N ASP A 226 -3.36 -21.98 -18.42
CA ASP A 226 -4.53 -22.65 -18.98
C ASP A 226 -5.22 -23.47 -17.88
N GLN A 227 -6.50 -23.21 -17.65
CA GLN A 227 -7.21 -23.81 -16.52
C GLN A 227 -7.55 -25.28 -16.73
N GLU A 228 -7.70 -25.74 -17.98
CA GLU A 228 -7.98 -27.16 -18.25
C GLU A 228 -6.73 -28.02 -18.08
N GLU A 229 -5.56 -27.48 -18.45
CA GLU A 229 -4.27 -28.09 -18.13
C GLU A 229 -3.99 -28.06 -16.62
N ALA A 230 -4.23 -26.92 -15.95
CA ALA A 230 -4.00 -26.78 -14.52
C ALA A 230 -4.87 -27.73 -13.68
N LYS A 231 -6.14 -27.94 -14.05
CA LYS A 231 -7.02 -28.95 -13.41
C LYS A 231 -6.53 -30.38 -13.60
N ARG A 232 -5.98 -30.72 -14.77
CA ARG A 232 -5.40 -32.06 -15.00
C ARG A 232 -4.13 -32.27 -14.19
N TRP A 233 -3.27 -31.25 -14.14
CA TRP A 233 -2.03 -31.28 -13.37
C TRP A 233 -2.28 -31.40 -11.86
N ILE A 234 -3.21 -30.62 -11.30
CA ILE A 234 -3.44 -30.59 -9.85
C ILE A 234 -3.97 -31.94 -9.33
N VAL A 235 -4.87 -32.59 -10.07
CA VAL A 235 -5.45 -33.89 -9.69
C VAL A 235 -4.43 -35.03 -9.83
N SER A 236 -3.55 -34.98 -10.83
CA SER A 236 -2.47 -35.98 -10.96
C SER A 236 -1.38 -35.80 -9.90
N THR A 237 -1.16 -34.57 -9.45
CA THR A 237 -0.13 -34.22 -8.47
C THR A 237 -0.60 -34.42 -7.04
N PHE A 238 -1.82 -33.99 -6.69
CA PHE A 238 -2.34 -33.96 -5.32
C PHE A 238 -3.60 -34.82 -5.17
N SER A 239 -3.49 -35.90 -4.38
CA SER A 239 -4.60 -36.83 -4.12
C SER A 239 -5.84 -36.13 -3.54
N CYS A 240 -5.64 -35.22 -2.58
CA CYS A 240 -6.71 -34.49 -1.89
C CYS A 240 -7.40 -33.40 -2.75
N ALA A 241 -6.88 -33.09 -3.95
CA ALA A 241 -7.46 -32.06 -4.81
C ALA A 241 -8.64 -32.57 -5.67
N GLU A 242 -8.74 -33.87 -5.88
CA GLU A 242 -9.76 -34.48 -6.75
C GLU A 242 -11.21 -34.15 -6.31
N PRO A 243 -11.59 -34.25 -5.02
CA PRO A 243 -12.94 -33.90 -4.58
C PRO A 243 -13.27 -32.42 -4.84
N VAL A 244 -12.29 -31.52 -4.62
CA VAL A 244 -12.44 -30.08 -4.79
C VAL A 244 -12.66 -29.71 -6.26
N VAL A 245 -11.87 -30.29 -7.16
CA VAL A 245 -12.00 -30.06 -8.61
C VAL A 245 -13.30 -30.67 -9.14
N ARG A 246 -13.67 -31.87 -8.70
CA ARG A 246 -14.91 -32.55 -9.13
C ARG A 246 -16.16 -31.82 -8.67
N MET A 247 -16.14 -31.22 -7.48
CA MET A 247 -17.23 -30.40 -6.94
C MET A 247 -17.46 -29.11 -7.76
N SER A 248 -16.55 -28.77 -8.69
CA SER A 248 -16.67 -27.61 -9.58
C SER A 248 -16.93 -26.31 -8.81
N ILE A 249 -16.11 -26.06 -7.77
CA ILE A 249 -16.26 -24.86 -6.93
C ILE A 249 -16.29 -23.62 -7.85
N PRO A 250 -17.36 -22.81 -7.79
CA PRO A 250 -17.51 -21.69 -8.69
C PRO A 250 -16.44 -20.64 -8.42
N ARG A 251 -15.78 -20.17 -9.49
CA ARG A 251 -14.73 -19.15 -9.48
C ARG A 251 -13.39 -19.60 -8.86
N LEU A 252 -13.23 -20.91 -8.64
CA LEU A 252 -11.93 -21.50 -8.30
C LEU A 252 -10.92 -21.22 -9.42
N HIS A 253 -9.75 -20.74 -9.04
CA HIS A 253 -8.65 -20.52 -9.95
C HIS A 253 -7.41 -21.25 -9.45
N ILE A 254 -6.72 -21.93 -10.35
CA ILE A 254 -5.57 -22.78 -10.05
C ILE A 254 -4.33 -22.16 -10.69
N TYR A 255 -3.25 -22.04 -9.92
CA TYR A 255 -1.93 -21.67 -10.41
C TYR A 255 -1.04 -22.91 -10.49
N THR A 256 -0.33 -23.07 -11.60
CA THR A 256 0.71 -24.10 -11.75
C THR A 256 2.02 -23.64 -11.10
N PRO A 257 3.01 -24.52 -10.91
CA PRO A 257 4.31 -24.14 -10.36
C PRO A 257 4.96 -23.03 -11.21
N ASP A 258 4.91 -23.14 -12.55
CA ASP A 258 5.45 -22.12 -13.44
C ASP A 258 4.73 -20.77 -13.29
N SER A 259 3.41 -20.77 -13.11
CA SER A 259 2.65 -19.55 -12.83
C SER A 259 3.03 -18.92 -11.50
N PHE A 260 3.25 -19.75 -10.47
CA PHE A 260 3.70 -19.28 -9.16
C PHE A 260 5.12 -18.72 -9.22
N GLU A 261 6.03 -19.37 -9.94
CA GLU A 261 7.39 -18.88 -10.20
C GLU A 261 7.36 -17.51 -10.89
N ARG A 262 6.54 -17.35 -11.94
CA ARG A 262 6.36 -16.05 -12.61
C ARG A 262 5.83 -14.97 -11.67
N LEU A 263 4.90 -15.31 -10.78
CA LEU A 263 4.41 -14.39 -9.74
C LEU A 263 5.54 -14.00 -8.78
N LEU A 264 6.35 -14.96 -8.31
CA LEU A 264 7.49 -14.69 -7.43
C LEU A 264 8.53 -13.80 -8.10
N ILE A 265 8.88 -14.07 -9.35
CA ILE A 265 9.81 -13.25 -10.14
C ILE A 265 9.25 -11.83 -10.26
N THR A 266 7.96 -11.68 -10.59
CA THR A 266 7.30 -10.37 -10.67
C THR A 266 7.41 -9.63 -9.34
N VAL A 267 7.04 -10.26 -8.23
CA VAL A 267 7.13 -9.65 -6.88
C VAL A 267 8.57 -9.28 -6.53
N LEU A 268 9.54 -10.15 -6.82
CA LEU A 268 10.96 -9.90 -6.56
C LEU A 268 11.47 -8.68 -7.33
N VAL A 269 11.12 -8.57 -8.63
CA VAL A 269 11.45 -7.40 -9.44
C VAL A 269 10.87 -6.13 -8.83
N LEU A 270 9.61 -6.14 -8.38
CA LEU A 270 9.00 -4.98 -7.73
C LEU A 270 9.75 -4.57 -6.45
N VAL A 271 10.12 -5.54 -5.62
CA VAL A 271 10.87 -5.30 -4.37
C VAL A 271 12.25 -4.74 -4.66
N VAL A 272 13.00 -5.34 -5.58
CA VAL A 272 14.35 -4.89 -5.97
C VAL A 272 14.31 -3.47 -6.55
N MET A 273 13.22 -3.11 -7.24
CA MET A 273 13.07 -1.76 -7.81
C MET A 273 12.64 -0.72 -6.77
N ILE A 274 11.72 -1.05 -5.85
CA ILE A 274 11.20 -0.11 -4.86
C ILE A 274 12.16 0.07 -3.68
N ALA A 275 12.80 -1.00 -3.21
CA ALA A 275 13.60 -0.97 -1.98
C ALA A 275 14.75 0.07 -2.02
N PRO A 276 15.55 0.21 -3.08
CA PRO A 276 16.60 1.23 -3.17
C PRO A 276 16.03 2.64 -3.11
N ILE A 277 14.89 2.89 -3.77
CA ILE A 277 14.21 4.20 -3.75
C ILE A 277 13.73 4.52 -2.33
N GLY A 278 13.06 3.56 -1.68
CA GLY A 278 12.62 3.68 -0.30
C GLY A 278 13.77 3.95 0.65
N LEU A 279 14.88 3.23 0.53
CA LEU A 279 16.09 3.40 1.34
C LEU A 279 16.76 4.76 1.08
N ALA A 280 16.86 5.20 -0.17
CA ALA A 280 17.43 6.49 -0.53
C ALA A 280 16.59 7.65 0.02
N ILE A 281 15.27 7.58 -0.10
CA ILE A 281 14.34 8.58 0.48
C ILE A 281 14.44 8.58 2.01
N LEU A 282 14.46 7.41 2.63
CA LEU A 282 14.59 7.27 4.08
C LEU A 282 15.92 7.83 4.60
N GLY A 283 17.02 7.46 3.94
CA GLY A 283 18.36 7.95 4.24
C GLY A 283 18.46 9.46 4.08
N SER A 284 17.89 10.00 3.00
CA SER A 284 17.80 11.45 2.76
C SER A 284 17.00 12.15 3.85
N ALA A 285 15.84 11.59 4.23
CA ALA A 285 15.01 12.16 5.29
C ALA A 285 15.76 12.20 6.64
N LEU A 286 16.45 11.12 6.99
CA LEU A 286 17.28 11.03 8.19
C LEU A 286 18.44 12.03 8.16
N TYR A 287 19.12 12.14 7.02
CA TYR A 287 20.23 13.08 6.81
C TYR A 287 19.77 14.52 6.99
N PHE A 288 18.72 14.96 6.29
CA PHE A 288 18.20 16.32 6.41
C PHE A 288 17.64 16.64 7.79
N LEU A 289 17.01 15.65 8.44
CA LEU A 289 16.51 15.82 9.80
C LEU A 289 17.64 16.06 10.82
N ARG A 290 18.80 15.39 10.64
CA ARG A 290 19.99 15.61 11.46
C ARG A 290 20.68 16.94 11.13
N GLY A 291 20.75 17.29 9.85
CA GLY A 291 21.43 18.49 9.33
C GLY A 291 20.63 19.80 9.37
N ALA A 292 19.38 19.79 9.85
CA ALA A 292 18.51 20.98 9.91
C ALA A 292 18.92 21.98 11.02
N SER A 293 20.15 22.49 10.98
CA SER A 293 20.69 23.52 11.89
C SER A 293 20.02 24.88 11.72
N HIS A 294 19.48 25.16 10.52
CA HIS A 294 18.74 26.37 10.21
C HIS A 294 17.39 26.47 10.94
N LEU A 295 16.89 25.37 11.52
CA LEU A 295 15.65 25.36 12.31
C LEU A 295 15.95 25.59 13.79
N SER A 296 15.04 26.28 14.49
CA SER A 296 15.12 26.43 15.94
C SER A 296 15.18 25.06 16.65
N LYS A 297 15.83 24.99 17.82
CA LYS A 297 15.90 23.75 18.63
C LYS A 297 14.51 23.15 18.91
N LYS A 298 13.50 24.00 19.14
CA LYS A 298 12.11 23.59 19.35
C LYS A 298 11.49 22.99 18.08
N THR A 299 11.65 23.65 16.94
CA THR A 299 11.14 23.18 15.65
C THR A 299 11.79 21.86 15.25
N ARG A 300 13.12 21.74 15.38
CA ARG A 300 13.84 20.51 15.04
C ARG A 300 13.37 19.30 15.87
N ARG A 301 13.18 19.46 17.18
CA ARG A 301 12.62 18.40 18.05
C ARG A 301 11.21 17.98 17.62
N LEU A 302 10.36 18.94 17.25
CA LEU A 302 9.03 18.64 16.73
C LEU A 302 9.11 17.87 15.40
N GLN A 303 10.03 18.26 14.52
CA GLN A 303 10.23 17.58 13.25
C GLN A 303 10.71 16.12 13.44
N GLN A 304 11.59 15.88 14.41
CA GLN A 304 12.09 14.53 14.74
C GLN A 304 10.99 13.63 15.27
N LYS A 305 10.18 14.13 16.22
CA LYS A 305 9.07 13.38 16.79
C LYS A 305 8.05 12.96 15.72
N PHE A 306 7.70 13.88 14.83
CA PHE A 306 6.79 13.59 13.74
C PHE A 306 7.39 12.62 12.70
N PHE A 307 8.69 12.71 12.41
CA PHE A 307 9.33 11.75 11.51
C PHE A 307 9.32 10.33 12.09
N PHE A 308 9.57 10.18 13.39
CA PHE A 308 9.42 8.90 14.08
C PHE A 308 7.99 8.35 13.97
N PHE A 309 6.98 9.20 14.15
CA PHE A 309 5.57 8.82 13.97
C PHE A 309 5.24 8.38 12.55
N LEU A 310 5.82 9.04 11.54
CA LEU A 310 5.68 8.60 10.15
C LEU A 310 6.35 7.23 9.91
N LEU A 311 7.51 6.97 10.52
CA LEU A 311 8.15 5.65 10.43
C LEU A 311 7.27 4.55 11.01
N VAL A 312 6.68 4.79 12.17
CA VAL A 312 5.73 3.84 12.79
C VAL A 312 4.58 3.59 11.82
N GLN A 313 3.92 4.63 11.30
CA GLN A 313 2.77 4.49 10.40
C GLN A 313 3.10 3.72 9.12
N VAL A 314 4.25 3.97 8.49
CA VAL A 314 4.62 3.27 7.24
C VAL A 314 5.17 1.86 7.50
N SER A 315 5.73 1.61 8.68
CA SER A 315 6.18 0.25 9.06
C SER A 315 5.01 -0.72 9.24
N VAL A 316 3.82 -0.24 9.65
CA VAL A 316 2.64 -1.08 9.86
C VAL A 316 2.27 -1.87 8.60
N PRO A 317 1.96 -1.25 7.45
CA PRO A 317 1.64 -2.01 6.23
C PRO A 317 2.87 -2.79 5.72
N GLY A 318 4.08 -2.25 5.85
CA GLY A 318 5.30 -2.96 5.43
C GLY A 318 5.46 -4.31 6.13
N ILE A 319 5.32 -4.34 7.46
CA ILE A 319 5.41 -5.56 8.27
C ILE A 319 4.19 -6.46 8.02
N ALA A 320 3.00 -5.88 7.95
CA ALA A 320 1.75 -6.61 7.73
C ALA A 320 1.69 -7.34 6.38
N TYR A 321 2.52 -6.97 5.41
CA TYR A 321 2.64 -7.70 4.15
C TYR A 321 3.91 -8.53 4.05
N ALA A 322 5.08 -7.98 4.37
CA ALA A 322 6.35 -8.70 4.19
C ALA A 322 6.37 -10.00 5.00
N LEU A 323 5.88 -9.97 6.24
CA LEU A 323 5.90 -11.14 7.11
C LEU A 323 4.92 -12.23 6.63
N PRO A 324 3.63 -11.95 6.35
CA PRO A 324 2.74 -12.95 5.73
C PRO A 324 3.19 -13.45 4.37
N VAL A 325 3.69 -12.58 3.49
CA VAL A 325 4.18 -13.02 2.18
C VAL A 325 5.33 -14.01 2.35
N PHE A 326 6.27 -13.74 3.25
CA PHE A 326 7.35 -14.69 3.56
C PHE A 326 6.81 -16.07 3.98
N PHE A 327 5.85 -16.12 4.91
CA PHE A 327 5.26 -17.40 5.33
C PHE A 327 4.47 -18.09 4.22
N LEU A 328 3.72 -17.35 3.41
CA LEU A 328 3.01 -17.89 2.25
C LEU A 328 3.99 -18.50 1.24
N VAL A 329 5.10 -17.82 0.94
CA VAL A 329 6.15 -18.33 0.05
C VAL A 329 6.77 -19.61 0.61
N VAL A 330 7.10 -19.63 1.91
CA VAL A 330 7.61 -20.84 2.59
C VAL A 330 6.61 -21.99 2.48
N LEU A 331 5.31 -21.74 2.66
CA LEU A 331 4.26 -22.76 2.54
C LEU A 331 4.18 -23.34 1.12
N PHE A 332 4.19 -22.48 0.11
CA PHE A 332 4.12 -22.91 -1.29
C PHE A 332 5.40 -23.62 -1.77
N ILE A 333 6.58 -23.26 -1.23
CA ILE A 333 7.84 -23.94 -1.60
C ILE A 333 7.97 -25.28 -0.88
N THR A 334 7.70 -25.34 0.42
CA THR A 334 7.88 -26.55 1.22
C THR A 334 6.80 -27.59 0.97
N MET A 335 5.60 -27.15 0.59
CA MET A 335 4.42 -28.00 0.42
C MET A 335 4.12 -28.87 1.66
N GLU A 336 4.57 -28.47 2.85
CA GLU A 336 4.46 -29.24 4.09
C GLU A 336 3.05 -29.10 4.69
N PRO A 337 2.23 -30.16 4.73
CA PRO A 337 0.83 -30.06 5.17
C PRO A 337 0.69 -29.66 6.65
N LYS A 338 1.66 -30.01 7.50
CA LYS A 338 1.64 -29.74 8.94
C LYS A 338 1.59 -28.25 9.28
N ILE A 339 2.11 -27.41 8.39
CA ILE A 339 2.18 -25.96 8.60
C ILE A 339 1.09 -25.18 7.86
N LYS A 340 0.11 -25.87 7.21
CA LYS A 340 -0.98 -25.22 6.44
C LYS A 340 -1.76 -24.16 7.21
N PHE A 341 -1.85 -24.28 8.54
CA PHE A 341 -2.51 -23.28 9.40
C PHE A 341 -1.84 -21.90 9.33
N LEU A 342 -0.53 -21.83 9.04
CA LEU A 342 0.20 -20.58 8.86
C LEU A 342 -0.34 -19.79 7.67
N GLY A 343 -0.92 -20.44 6.65
CA GLY A 343 -1.46 -19.75 5.49
C GLY A 343 -2.70 -18.93 5.85
N ASN A 344 -3.66 -19.54 6.54
CA ASN A 344 -4.83 -18.84 7.07
C ASN A 344 -4.43 -17.74 8.07
N LEU A 345 -3.46 -18.01 8.95
CA LEU A 345 -2.95 -17.00 9.89
C LEU A 345 -2.29 -15.82 9.16
N SER A 346 -1.54 -16.09 8.09
CA SER A 346 -0.90 -15.08 7.24
C SER A 346 -1.96 -14.17 6.59
N LEU A 347 -3.02 -14.75 6.04
CA LEU A 347 -4.12 -13.99 5.44
C LEU A 347 -4.88 -13.16 6.50
N ILE A 348 -5.09 -13.68 7.71
CA ILE A 348 -5.69 -12.90 8.81
C ILE A 348 -4.79 -11.72 9.18
N PHE A 349 -3.49 -11.95 9.32
CA PHE A 349 -2.53 -10.90 9.67
C PHE A 349 -2.49 -9.78 8.62
N MET A 350 -2.54 -10.13 7.33
CA MET A 350 -2.71 -9.14 6.26
C MET A 350 -4.01 -8.33 6.42
N GLY A 351 -5.10 -8.99 6.81
CA GLY A 351 -6.40 -8.34 7.02
C GLY A 351 -6.43 -7.37 8.20
N PHE A 352 -5.60 -7.59 9.22
CA PHE A 352 -5.50 -6.70 10.38
C PHE A 352 -4.81 -5.36 10.08
N HIS A 353 -4.07 -5.26 8.97
CA HIS A 353 -3.22 -4.09 8.71
C HIS A 353 -4.03 -2.77 8.73
N GLY A 354 -5.25 -2.75 8.19
CA GLY A 354 -6.08 -1.54 8.11
C GLY A 354 -6.49 -1.01 9.48
N THR A 355 -6.91 -1.92 10.36
CA THR A 355 -7.22 -1.61 11.75
C THR A 355 -5.99 -1.03 12.47
N VAL A 356 -4.83 -1.68 12.34
CA VAL A 356 -3.59 -1.21 12.99
C VAL A 356 -3.12 0.12 12.38
N SER A 357 -3.26 0.30 11.07
CA SER A 357 -2.86 1.52 10.34
C SER A 357 -3.71 2.70 10.80
N SER A 358 -5.03 2.56 10.87
CA SER A 358 -5.95 3.59 11.36
C SER A 358 -5.72 3.95 12.82
N LEU A 359 -5.51 2.95 13.69
CA LEU A 359 -5.15 3.20 15.08
C LEU A 359 -3.81 3.92 15.22
N SER A 360 -2.79 3.49 14.48
CA SER A 360 -1.48 4.16 14.45
C SER A 360 -1.60 5.60 13.95
N LEU A 361 -2.47 5.86 12.98
CA LEU A 361 -2.73 7.21 12.49
C LEU A 361 -3.27 8.11 13.59
N ILE A 362 -4.27 7.63 14.33
CA ILE A 362 -4.88 8.38 15.44
C ILE A 362 -3.87 8.58 16.58
N LEU A 363 -3.14 7.52 16.97
CA LEU A 363 -2.21 7.52 18.10
C LEU A 363 -0.91 8.28 17.84
N CYS A 364 -0.45 8.35 16.59
CA CYS A 364 0.77 9.06 16.25
C CYS A 364 0.52 10.53 15.86
N ASN A 365 -0.73 10.96 15.74
CA ASN A 365 -1.07 12.36 15.48
C ASN A 365 -1.67 13.02 16.74
N GLU A 366 -0.90 13.94 17.34
CA GLU A 366 -1.29 14.67 18.55
C GLU A 366 -2.71 15.30 18.52
N PRO A 367 -3.13 16.04 17.47
CA PRO A 367 -4.47 16.63 17.45
C PRO A 367 -5.59 15.57 17.47
N TYR A 368 -5.37 14.41 16.84
CA TYR A 368 -6.37 13.35 16.77
C TYR A 368 -6.48 12.64 18.11
N ARG A 369 -5.34 12.33 18.74
CA ARG A 369 -5.28 11.80 20.10
C ARG A 369 -5.96 12.68 21.12
N LYS A 370 -5.68 13.99 21.11
CA LYS A 370 -6.30 14.94 22.03
C LYS A 370 -7.83 14.93 21.87
N PHE A 371 -8.30 14.89 20.63
CA PHE A 371 -9.72 14.79 20.34
C PHE A 371 -10.35 13.47 20.83
N VAL A 372 -9.69 12.33 20.63
CA VAL A 372 -10.15 11.03 21.15
C VAL A 372 -10.22 11.02 22.67
N VAL A 373 -9.17 11.50 23.34
CA VAL A 373 -9.14 11.62 24.79
C VAL A 373 -10.27 12.54 25.28
N GLU A 374 -10.53 13.66 24.60
CA GLU A 374 -11.63 14.55 24.95
C GLU A 374 -13.01 13.88 24.83
N ILE A 375 -13.26 13.09 23.77
CA ILE A 375 -14.50 12.32 23.63
C ILE A 375 -14.64 11.32 24.77
N LEU A 376 -13.59 10.56 25.07
CA LEU A 376 -13.60 9.56 26.12
C LEU A 376 -13.79 10.22 27.49
N MET A 377 -13.02 11.26 27.82
CA MET A 377 -13.13 11.93 29.12
C MET A 377 -14.47 12.65 29.30
N ASN A 378 -15.01 13.33 28.28
CA ASN A 378 -16.32 13.99 28.42
C ASN A 378 -17.49 12.99 28.49
N LYS A 379 -17.35 11.79 27.91
CA LYS A 379 -18.37 10.73 27.98
C LYS A 379 -18.38 10.01 29.34
N TRP A 380 -17.22 9.90 29.98
CA TRP A 380 -17.05 9.22 31.28
C TRP A 380 -17.05 10.19 32.47
N TRP A 381 -16.75 11.47 32.24
CA TRP A 381 -16.78 12.54 33.22
C TRP A 381 -17.38 13.79 32.56
N PRO A 382 -18.72 13.87 32.44
CA PRO A 382 -19.37 15.08 31.93
C PRO A 382 -18.89 16.26 32.77
N LYS A 383 -18.35 17.30 32.12
CA LYS A 383 -17.89 18.52 32.79
C LYS A 383 -19.05 19.06 33.64
N LYS A 384 -19.03 18.78 34.95
CA LYS A 384 -19.83 19.56 35.91
C LYS A 384 -19.44 21.01 35.71
N ASN A 385 -20.42 21.85 35.41
CA ASN A 385 -20.29 23.29 35.13
C ASN A 385 -19.23 23.95 36.02
N MET A 386 -18.00 24.04 35.52
CA MET A 386 -16.98 24.87 36.12
C MET A 386 -17.26 26.26 35.59
N LYS A 387 -17.99 27.05 36.39
CA LYS A 387 -18.25 28.46 36.12
C LYS A 387 -16.93 29.12 35.73
N THR A 388 -16.86 29.62 34.51
CA THR A 388 -15.78 30.47 34.02
C THR A 388 -15.58 31.61 35.02
N PRO A 389 -14.37 31.81 35.59
CA PRO A 389 -14.09 33.07 36.24
C PRO A 389 -14.03 34.14 35.15
N LEU A 390 -14.84 35.18 35.33
CA LEU A 390 -14.94 36.37 34.48
C LEU A 390 -13.54 36.90 34.13
N LEU A 391 -13.29 37.09 32.83
CA LEU A 391 -12.18 37.89 32.34
C LEU A 391 -12.32 39.30 32.92
N VAL A 392 -11.34 39.72 33.73
CA VAL A 392 -11.15 41.12 34.10
C VAL A 392 -10.84 41.89 32.82
N SER A 393 -11.71 42.86 32.49
CA SER A 393 -11.53 43.79 31.39
C SER A 393 -10.33 44.69 31.66
N PHE A 394 -9.32 44.67 30.80
CA PHE A 394 -8.34 45.75 30.74
C PHE A 394 -8.93 46.92 29.95
N THR A 395 -9.45 47.91 30.68
CA THR A 395 -9.72 49.25 30.18
C THR A 395 -8.41 49.95 29.79
N ARG A 396 -8.36 50.55 28.60
CA ARG A 396 -7.29 51.45 28.14
C ARG A 396 -7.17 52.67 29.04
N PRO A 397 -5.96 53.27 29.20
CA PRO A 397 -5.83 54.69 29.43
C PRO A 397 -5.39 55.41 28.14
N SER A 398 -6.15 56.46 27.84
CA SER A 398 -5.84 57.57 26.94
C SER A 398 -4.76 58.48 27.54
N HIS A 399 -3.78 58.93 26.75
CA HIS A 399 -3.10 60.23 26.87
C HIS A 399 -2.41 60.51 25.51
N GLN A 400 -2.94 61.44 24.71
CA GLN A 400 -2.65 62.89 24.68
C GLN A 400 -1.25 63.22 24.12
N ILE A 401 -1.28 63.77 22.91
CA ILE A 401 -0.22 64.50 22.20
C ILE A 401 -0.04 65.87 22.88
N PRO A 402 1.18 66.41 22.97
CA PRO A 402 1.38 67.85 22.91
C PRO A 402 2.07 68.24 21.60
N ALA A 403 1.52 69.29 20.99
CA ALA A 403 2.17 70.05 19.96
C ALA A 403 3.30 70.91 20.56
N GLN A 404 4.43 70.96 19.88
CA GLN A 404 5.17 72.18 19.55
C GLN A 404 6.14 71.87 18.41
#